data_AF-A0AA50E331-F1
#
_entry.id   AF-A0AA50E331-F1
#
_cell.length_a   1.000
_cell.length_b   1.000
_cell.length_c   1.000
_cell.angle_alpha   90.00
_cell.angle_beta   90.00
_cell.angle_gamma   90.00
#
_symmetry.space_group_name_H-M   'P 1'
#
loop_
_entity.id
_entity.type
_entity.pdbx_description
1 polymer ?
#
loop_
_entity_poly.entity_id
_entity_poly.type
_entity_poly.pdbx_seq_one_letter_code
_entity_poly.pdbx_strand_id
1 'polypeptide(L)'
;MTDTAQPPAPTGPRGTRPRQKRIEVWLTTEEDAELRRLAAVAGLSLSAYLRLAGMNHPIKSVYDLNAVRDLVAIAGDLGRLGGLMKLWLAERRGEGAPVAAVNKCLENALDLQSEIKRKLKKI
;
A
#
# COMPACT_ATOMS: atom_id res chain seq x y z
N MET A 1 -6.70 -48.48 24.00
CA MET A 1 -7.77 -47.46 23.98
C MET A 1 -7.16 -46.16 24.47
N THR A 2 -6.61 -45.37 23.56
CA THR A 2 -5.99 -44.08 23.88
C THR A 2 -7.10 -43.08 24.14
N ASP A 3 -7.27 -42.72 25.41
CA ASP A 3 -8.16 -41.67 25.87
C ASP A 3 -7.75 -40.34 25.22
N THR A 4 -8.50 -39.98 24.18
CA THR A 4 -8.40 -38.68 23.52
C THR A 4 -9.08 -37.70 24.46
N ALA A 5 -8.30 -37.11 25.37
CA ALA A 5 -8.73 -36.04 26.23
C ALA A 5 -9.26 -34.89 25.35
N GLN A 6 -10.59 -34.82 25.25
CA GLN A 6 -11.34 -33.74 24.64
C GLN A 6 -10.86 -32.40 25.23
N PRO A 7 -10.47 -31.40 24.43
CA PRO A 7 -10.04 -30.11 24.96
C PRO A 7 -11.19 -29.49 25.77
N PRO A 8 -10.91 -28.83 26.92
CA PRO A 8 -11.94 -28.31 27.80
C PRO A 8 -12.87 -27.34 27.06
N ALA A 9 -14.17 -27.55 27.22
CA ALA A 9 -15.21 -26.70 26.64
C ALA A 9 -15.01 -25.24 27.08
N PRO A 10 -15.23 -24.25 26.19
CA PRO A 10 -14.93 -22.86 26.48
C PRO A 10 -15.89 -22.28 27.52
N THR A 11 -15.41 -22.11 28.76
CA THR A 11 -16.20 -21.67 29.93
C THR A 11 -16.34 -20.15 30.06
N GLY A 12 -16.66 -19.45 28.97
CA GLY A 12 -16.92 -18.01 29.04
C GLY A 12 -17.62 -17.46 27.81
N PRO A 13 -18.23 -16.25 27.91
CA PRO A 13 -19.04 -15.64 26.85
C PRO A 13 -18.28 -15.33 25.55
N ARG A 14 -16.98 -15.66 25.48
CA ARG A 14 -16.09 -15.36 24.35
C ARG A 14 -15.57 -16.58 23.60
N GLY A 15 -16.02 -17.80 23.94
CA GLY A 15 -15.82 -19.01 23.13
C GLY A 15 -14.36 -19.29 22.71
N THR A 16 -14.19 -20.17 21.73
CA THR A 16 -12.95 -20.68 21.10
C THR A 16 -12.04 -19.62 20.45
N ARG A 17 -12.20 -18.33 20.76
CA ARG A 17 -11.37 -17.28 20.19
C ARG A 17 -9.95 -17.38 20.77
N PRO A 18 -8.90 -17.47 19.94
CA PRO A 18 -7.52 -17.68 20.41
C PRO A 18 -6.96 -16.51 21.23
N ARG A 19 -7.65 -15.37 21.28
CA ARG A 19 -7.20 -14.15 21.96
C ARG A 19 -8.03 -13.91 23.21
N GLN A 20 -7.51 -14.32 24.36
CA GLN A 20 -8.20 -14.26 25.65
C GLN A 20 -7.58 -13.25 26.63
N LYS A 21 -6.31 -12.90 26.46
CA LYS A 21 -5.58 -11.96 27.34
C LYS A 21 -5.70 -10.51 26.83
N ARG A 22 -5.85 -9.57 27.77
CA ARG A 22 -5.88 -8.12 27.51
C ARG A 22 -4.70 -7.46 28.21
N ILE A 23 -4.21 -6.38 27.62
CA ILE A 23 -3.21 -5.49 28.22
C ILE A 23 -3.94 -4.16 28.44
N GLU A 24 -4.00 -3.73 29.69
CA GLU A 24 -4.52 -2.43 30.08
C GLU A 24 -3.32 -1.49 30.30
N VAL A 25 -3.30 -0.40 29.55
CA VAL A 25 -2.24 0.61 29.61
C VAL A 25 -2.89 1.90 30.08
N TRP A 26 -2.39 2.43 31.19
CA TRP A 26 -2.76 3.76 31.65
C TRP A 26 -2.07 4.79 30.77
N LEU A 27 -2.84 5.72 30.23
CA LEU A 27 -2.38 6.74 29.30
C LEU A 27 -2.83 8.11 29.81
N THR A 28 -2.05 9.14 29.56
CA THR A 28 -2.55 10.51 29.66
C THR A 28 -3.47 10.84 28.48
N THR A 29 -4.23 11.93 28.58
CA THR A 29 -5.11 12.38 27.50
C THR A 29 -4.33 12.67 26.21
N GLU A 30 -3.13 13.22 26.35
CA GLU A 30 -2.23 13.53 25.24
C GLU A 30 -1.69 12.24 24.58
N GLU A 31 -1.31 11.25 25.38
CA GLU A 31 -0.81 9.96 24.89
C GLU A 31 -1.90 9.15 24.17
N ASP A 32 -3.14 9.12 24.69
CA ASP A 32 -4.26 8.46 24.02
C ASP A 32 -4.59 9.15 22.68
N ALA A 33 -4.57 10.48 22.64
CA ALA A 33 -4.79 11.24 21.41
C ALA A 33 -3.71 10.95 20.35
N GLU A 34 -2.43 10.93 20.75
CA GLU A 34 -1.34 10.65 19.82
C GLU A 34 -1.36 9.20 19.33
N LEU A 35 -1.60 8.23 20.22
CA LEU A 35 -1.71 6.83 19.82
C LEU A 35 -2.90 6.59 18.87
N ARG A 36 -4.03 7.27 19.07
CA ARG A 36 -5.16 7.22 18.14
C ARG A 36 -4.83 7.85 16.80
N ARG A 37 -4.12 8.99 16.80
CA ARG A 37 -3.65 9.65 15.57
C ARG A 37 -2.73 8.73 14.78
N LEU A 38 -1.73 8.14 15.43
CA LEU A 38 -0.79 7.21 14.80
C LEU A 38 -1.49 5.93 14.30
N ALA A 39 -2.44 5.39 15.07
CA ALA A 39 -3.25 4.26 14.64
C ALA A 39 -4.10 4.60 13.40
N ALA A 40 -4.71 5.78 13.36
CA ALA A 40 -5.48 6.27 12.21
C ALA A 40 -4.59 6.47 10.97
N VAL A 41 -3.40 7.04 11.16
CA VAL A 41 -2.36 7.19 10.12
C VAL A 41 -1.94 5.84 9.53
N ALA A 42 -1.87 4.80 10.38
CA ALA A 42 -1.57 3.43 9.97
C ALA A 42 -2.81 2.65 9.48
N GLY A 43 -4.02 3.23 9.50
CA GLY A 43 -5.27 2.56 9.12
C GLY A 43 -5.63 1.37 10.03
N LEU A 44 -5.17 1.38 11.27
CA LEU A 44 -5.36 0.30 12.24
C LEU A 44 -6.22 0.76 13.40
N SER A 45 -6.91 -0.19 14.04
CA SER A 45 -7.46 0.06 15.38
C SER A 45 -6.33 0.26 16.38
N LEU A 46 -6.56 1.05 17.44
CA LEU A 46 -5.60 1.30 18.51
C LEU A 46 -4.98 0.01 19.07
N SER A 47 -5.81 -1.02 19.29
CA SER A 47 -5.37 -2.34 19.78
C SER A 47 -4.50 -3.09 18.77
N ALA A 48 -4.77 -2.94 17.47
CA ALA A 48 -3.95 -3.55 16.42
C ALA A 48 -2.63 -2.81 16.24
N TYR A 49 -2.64 -1.48 16.32
CA TYR A 49 -1.47 -0.61 16.27
C TYR A 49 -0.49 -0.93 17.41
N LEU A 50 -0.96 -0.90 18.66
CA LEU A 50 -0.15 -1.22 19.84
C LEU A 50 0.40 -2.64 19.81
N ARG A 51 -0.37 -3.59 19.28
CA ARG A 51 0.11 -4.98 19.13
C ARG A 51 1.24 -5.08 18.12
N LEU A 52 1.13 -4.43 16.96
CA LEU A 52 2.20 -4.45 15.97
C LEU A 52 3.45 -3.73 16.49
N ALA A 53 3.26 -2.57 17.14
CA ALA A 53 4.33 -1.85 17.82
C ALA A 53 5.04 -2.71 18.87
N GLY A 54 4.28 -3.38 19.75
CA GLY A 54 4.83 -4.22 20.82
C GLY A 54 5.43 -5.55 20.35
N MET A 55 5.05 -6.05 19.17
CA MET A 55 5.62 -7.26 18.55
C MET A 55 6.76 -6.94 17.58
N ASN A 56 7.28 -5.70 17.59
CA ASN A 56 8.32 -5.21 16.69
C ASN A 56 8.01 -5.50 15.21
N HIS A 57 6.73 -5.47 14.83
CA HIS A 57 6.33 -5.58 13.44
C HIS A 57 6.38 -4.19 12.81
N PRO A 58 7.04 -4.01 11.66
CA PRO A 58 7.08 -2.72 10.99
C PRO A 58 5.66 -2.31 10.61
N ILE A 59 5.20 -1.21 11.21
CA ILE A 59 3.89 -0.62 10.93
C ILE A 59 4.01 0.03 9.56
N LYS A 60 3.53 -0.67 8.52
CA LYS A 60 3.48 -0.12 7.16
C LYS A 60 2.45 1.01 7.14
N SER A 61 2.90 2.23 6.88
CA SER A 61 2.06 3.42 6.82
C SER A 61 1.07 3.36 5.66
N VAL A 62 -0.19 3.76 5.87
CA VAL A 62 -1.20 3.84 4.79
C VAL A 62 -0.91 4.97 3.80
N TYR A 63 -0.17 5.99 4.23
CA TYR A 63 0.27 7.07 3.35
C TYR A 63 1.16 6.55 2.22
N ASP A 64 1.97 5.51 2.50
CA ASP A 64 2.82 4.88 1.50
C ASP A 64 1.98 4.20 0.41
N LEU A 65 0.89 3.52 0.81
CA LEU A 65 -0.02 2.87 -0.13
C LEU A 65 -0.78 3.85 -1.03
N ASN A 66 -1.23 4.99 -0.48
CA ASN A 66 -1.89 6.02 -1.29
C ASN A 66 -0.93 6.68 -2.27
N ALA A 67 0.29 7.03 -1.83
CA ALA A 67 1.31 7.59 -2.70
C ALA A 67 1.71 6.62 -3.81
N VAL A 68 1.86 5.33 -3.49
CA VAL A 68 2.09 4.26 -4.46
C VAL A 68 0.94 4.15 -5.47
N ARG A 69 -0.32 4.24 -5.02
CA ARG A 69 -1.49 4.17 -5.91
C ARG A 69 -1.52 5.35 -6.89
N ASP A 70 -1.27 6.56 -6.40
CA ASP A 70 -1.28 7.76 -7.23
C ASP A 70 -0.11 7.71 -8.24
N LEU A 71 1.05 7.19 -7.83
CA LEU A 71 2.18 6.97 -8.73
C LEU A 71 1.89 5.91 -9.82
N VAL A 72 1.16 4.84 -9.48
CA VAL A 72 0.69 3.84 -10.45
C VAL A 72 -0.27 4.46 -11.46
N ALA A 73 -1.17 5.33 -11.02
CA ALA A 73 -2.10 6.04 -11.92
C ALA A 73 -1.33 6.91 -12.93
N ILE A 74 -0.36 7.71 -12.46
CA ILE A 74 0.50 8.54 -13.32
C ILE A 74 1.29 7.67 -14.33
N ALA A 75 1.82 6.53 -13.90
CA ALA A 75 2.51 5.60 -14.80
C ALA A 75 1.58 4.98 -15.86
N GLY A 76 0.29 4.83 -15.55
CA GLY A 76 -0.74 4.39 -16.47
C GLY A 76 -1.05 5.44 -17.54
N ASP A 77 -1.23 6.69 -17.14
CA ASP A 77 -1.50 7.80 -18.06
C ASP A 77 -0.32 8.06 -19.01
N LEU A 78 0.92 7.94 -18.51
CA LEU A 78 2.12 8.00 -19.35
C LEU A 78 2.15 6.89 -20.41
N GLY A 79 1.67 5.69 -20.06
CA GLY A 79 1.52 4.59 -21.01
C GLY A 79 0.50 4.88 -22.11
N ARG A 80 -0.62 5.51 -21.75
CA ARG A 80 -1.65 5.95 -22.71
C ARG A 80 -1.11 7.04 -23.65
N LEU A 81 -0.38 8.02 -23.12
CA LEU A 81 0.28 9.06 -23.93
C LEU A 81 1.26 8.44 -24.93
N GLY A 82 2.09 7.48 -24.49
CA GLY A 82 2.99 6.76 -25.39
C GLY A 82 2.24 6.00 -26.50
N GLY A 83 1.07 5.43 -26.19
CA GLY A 83 0.20 4.80 -27.18
C GLY A 83 -0.33 5.79 -28.23
N LEU A 84 -0.80 6.96 -27.78
CA LEU A 84 -1.26 8.03 -28.67
C LEU A 84 -0.14 8.55 -29.57
N MET A 85 1.08 8.71 -29.03
CA MET A 85 2.24 9.13 -29.82
C MET A 85 2.64 8.08 -30.86
N LYS A 86 2.56 6.79 -30.54
CA LYS A 86 2.76 5.70 -31.51
C LYS A 86 1.71 5.72 -32.61
N LEU A 87 0.44 5.92 -32.26
CA LEU A 87 -0.65 6.04 -33.23
C LEU A 87 -0.43 7.25 -34.15
N TRP A 88 -0.07 8.39 -33.58
CA TRP A 88 0.22 9.61 -34.34
C TRP A 88 1.38 9.42 -35.32
N LEU A 89 2.45 8.72 -34.91
CA LEU A 89 3.56 8.37 -35.79
C LEU A 89 3.15 7.43 -36.93
N ALA A 90 2.12 6.61 -36.73
CA ALA A 90 1.58 5.70 -37.74
C ALA A 90 0.64 6.42 -38.72
N GLU A 91 -0.19 7.34 -38.24
CA GLU A 91 -1.27 7.97 -39.04
C GLU A 91 -0.90 9.34 -39.64
N ARG A 92 -0.10 10.16 -38.96
CA ARG A 92 0.14 11.58 -39.31
C ARG A 92 1.61 11.97 -39.24
N ARG A 93 2.46 11.13 -39.84
CA ARG A 93 3.92 11.27 -39.78
C ARG A 93 4.38 12.58 -40.42
N GLY A 94 4.83 13.53 -39.59
CA GLY A 94 5.44 14.80 -40.02
C GLY A 94 4.47 15.98 -40.11
N GLU A 95 3.19 15.82 -39.75
CA GLU A 95 2.24 16.93 -39.69
C GLU A 95 2.24 17.60 -38.32
N GLY A 96 2.72 18.84 -38.22
CA GLY A 96 2.61 19.67 -37.01
C GLY A 96 3.78 19.53 -36.01
N ALA A 97 4.55 18.46 -36.04
CA ALA A 97 5.80 18.34 -35.27
C ALA A 97 6.86 17.50 -36.01
N PRO A 98 8.17 17.79 -35.82
CA PRO A 98 9.23 16.96 -36.37
C PRO A 98 9.15 15.53 -35.82
N VAL A 99 9.16 14.53 -36.70
CA VAL A 99 9.10 13.10 -36.36
C VAL A 99 10.17 12.71 -35.33
N ALA A 100 11.38 13.28 -35.46
CA ALA A 100 12.48 13.07 -34.54
C ALA A 100 12.17 13.57 -33.10
N ALA A 101 11.48 14.70 -32.97
CA ALA A 101 11.09 15.24 -31.68
C ALA A 101 10.02 14.37 -31.00
N VAL A 102 9.07 13.85 -31.78
CA VAL A 102 8.02 12.96 -31.27
C VAL A 102 8.59 11.60 -30.86
N ASN A 103 9.51 11.02 -31.65
CA ASN A 103 10.22 9.79 -31.28
C ASN A 103 11.01 9.97 -29.97
N LYS A 104 11.78 11.06 -29.85
CA LYS A 104 12.56 11.33 -28.63
C LYS A 104 11.67 11.52 -27.40
N CYS A 105 10.55 12.19 -27.56
CA CYS A 105 9.58 12.36 -26.47
C CYS A 105 8.91 11.03 -26.08
N LEU A 106 8.63 10.15 -27.06
CA LEU A 106 8.11 8.81 -26.81
C LEU A 106 9.12 7.94 -26.05
N GLU A 107 10.40 7.96 -26.45
CA GLU A 107 11.48 7.25 -25.76
C GLU A 107 11.59 7.70 -24.30
N ASN A 108 11.66 9.01 -24.05
CA ASN A 108 11.70 9.56 -22.70
C ASN A 108 10.50 9.14 -21.85
N ALA A 109 9.30 9.13 -22.43
CA ALA A 109 8.07 8.71 -21.74
C ALA A 109 8.10 7.21 -21.37
N LEU A 110 8.61 6.35 -22.25
CA LEU A 110 8.71 4.91 -22.00
C LEU A 110 9.82 4.57 -20.98
N ASP A 111 10.92 5.31 -21.01
CA ASP A 111 12.01 5.17 -20.04
C ASP A 111 11.56 5.58 -18.64
N LEU A 112 10.88 6.72 -18.51
CA LEU A 112 10.33 7.18 -17.25
C LEU A 112 9.30 6.18 -16.69
N GLN A 113 8.42 5.63 -17.53
CA GLN A 113 7.49 4.58 -17.11
C GLN A 113 8.22 3.33 -16.59
N SER A 114 9.31 2.94 -17.26
CA SER A 114 10.11 1.76 -16.89
C SER A 114 10.85 1.98 -15.57
N GLU A 115 11.32 3.20 -15.31
CA GLU A 115 11.94 3.57 -14.04
C GLU A 115 10.93 3.53 -12.89
N ILE A 116 9.74 4.11 -13.08
CA ILE A 116 8.66 4.11 -12.08
C ILE A 116 8.26 2.67 -11.73
N LYS A 117 8.02 1.82 -12.74
CA LYS A 117 7.70 0.39 -12.52
C LYS A 117 8.80 -0.34 -11.76
N ARG A 118 10.07 -0.03 -12.03
CA ARG A 118 11.22 -0.64 -11.34
C ARG A 118 11.29 -0.23 -9.87
N LYS A 119 11.02 1.05 -9.56
CA LYS A 119 11.00 1.55 -8.18
C LYS A 119 9.81 0.98 -7.41
N LEU A 120 8.63 0.88 -8.04
CA LEU A 120 7.45 0.23 -7.47
C LEU A 120 7.69 -1.24 -7.11
N LYS A 121 8.44 -2.00 -7.93
CA LYS A 121 8.75 -3.41 -7.64
C LYS A 121 9.69 -3.61 -6.43
N LYS A 122 10.36 -2.55 -5.98
CA LYS A 122 11.30 -2.59 -4.84
C LYS A 122 10.64 -2.19 -3.51
N ILE A 123 9.40 -1.69 -3.54
CA ILE A 123 8.58 -1.33 -2.38
C ILE A 123 7.73 -2.55 -1.99
#